data_AF-A0A6N9E434-F1
#
_entry.id   AF-A0A6N9E434-F1
#
_cell.length_a   1.000
_cell.length_b   1.000
_cell.length_c   1.000
_cell.angle_alpha   90.00
_cell.angle_beta   90.00
_cell.angle_gamma   90.00
#
_symmetry.space_group_name_H-M   'P 1'
#
loop_
_entity.id
_entity.type
_entity.pdbx_description
1 polymer ?
#
loop_
_entity_poly.entity_id
_entity_poly.type
_entity_poly.pdbx_seq_one_letter_code
_entity_poly.pdbx_strand_id
1 'polypeptide(L)'
;MWTEAQKTYQAYAHRIDELREFASEDDECSDINEASKEDFWWFVESMPWVGEAELVLMDNGNLRAVWKGDDKTHIGLQFLGDKLGEYVIFKRRPHSKQVSRVAGIDTLEGLKKQVCAFDIPLFESR
;
A
#
# COMPACT_ATOMS: atom_id res chain seq x y z
N MET A 1 22.96 3.85 14.53
CA MET A 1 22.72 4.15 13.10
C MET A 1 21.52 3.29 12.71
N TRP A 2 20.39 3.90 12.35
CA TRP A 2 19.18 3.16 11.98
C TRP A 2 19.32 2.65 10.54
N THR A 3 18.86 1.43 10.28
CA THR A 3 18.74 0.89 8.92
C THR A 3 17.56 1.57 8.20
N GLU A 4 17.58 1.60 6.86
CA GLU A 4 16.47 2.16 6.07
C GLU A 4 15.13 1.48 6.41
N ALA A 5 15.12 0.14 6.57
CA ALA A 5 13.94 -0.61 6.97
C ALA A 5 13.35 -0.14 8.31
N GLN A 6 14.20 0.21 9.29
CA GLN A 6 13.72 0.71 10.59
C GLN A 6 13.11 2.11 10.47
N LYS A 7 13.66 2.97 9.60
CA LYS A 7 13.09 4.31 9.35
C LYS A 7 11.73 4.20 8.67
N THR A 8 11.61 3.35 7.66
CA THR A 8 10.34 3.08 6.97
C THR A 8 9.29 2.52 7.93
N TYR A 9 9.68 1.58 8.79
CA TYR A 9 8.79 1.07 9.83
C TYR A 9 8.30 2.19 10.77
N GLN A 10 9.20 3.05 11.25
CA GLN A 10 8.85 4.18 12.12
C GLN A 10 7.93 5.19 11.42
N ALA A 11 8.18 5.49 10.15
CA ALA A 11 7.33 6.38 9.36
C ALA A 11 5.90 5.82 9.24
N TYR A 12 5.75 4.52 8.96
CA TYR A 12 4.44 3.89 8.91
C TYR A 12 3.75 3.82 10.27
N ALA A 13 4.49 3.52 11.34
CA ALA A 13 3.93 3.49 12.69
C ALA A 13 3.39 4.87 13.08
N HIS A 14 4.19 5.93 12.87
CA HIS A 14 3.77 7.30 13.08
C HIS A 14 2.52 7.66 12.24
N ARG A 15 2.53 7.28 10.97
CA ARG A 15 1.40 7.55 10.07
C ARG A 15 0.12 6.83 10.50
N ILE A 16 0.22 5.59 10.98
CA ILE A 16 -0.93 4.85 11.51
C ILE A 16 -1.50 5.51 12.76
N ASP A 17 -0.64 6.04 13.64
CA ASP A 17 -1.07 6.76 14.83
C ASP A 17 -1.79 8.07 14.44
N GLU A 18 -1.25 8.85 13.49
CA GLU A 18 -1.94 10.04 12.95
C GLU A 18 -3.32 9.70 12.36
N LEU A 19 -3.41 8.60 11.60
CA LEU A 19 -4.68 8.16 10.99
C LEU A 19 -5.69 7.75 12.06
N ARG A 20 -5.23 7.15 13.16
CA ARG A 20 -6.09 6.78 14.29
C ARG A 20 -6.58 8.00 15.05
N GLU A 21 -5.69 8.96 15.32
CA GLU A 21 -6.07 10.22 15.96
C GLU A 21 -7.13 10.95 15.12
N PHE A 22 -6.90 11.07 13.81
CA PHE A 22 -7.87 11.68 12.90
C PHE A 22 -9.23 10.98 12.92
N ALA A 23 -9.25 9.64 12.88
CA ALA A 23 -10.50 8.88 12.94
C ALA A 23 -11.25 9.08 14.27
N SER A 24 -10.53 9.30 15.38
CA SER A 24 -11.15 9.54 16.69
C SER A 24 -11.72 10.96 16.85
N GLU A 25 -11.30 11.91 16.02
CA GLU A 25 -11.79 13.29 16.02
C GLU A 25 -13.00 13.48 15.09
N ASP A 26 -13.19 12.58 14.13
CA ASP A 26 -14.25 12.62 13.11
C ASP A 26 -15.26 11.49 13.34
N ASP A 27 -16.44 11.84 13.87
CA ASP A 27 -17.54 10.89 14.16
C ASP A 27 -18.05 10.13 12.91
N GLU A 28 -17.72 10.59 11.69
CA GLU A 28 -18.07 9.90 10.44
C GLU A 28 -17.00 8.88 10.01
N CYS A 29 -15.80 8.92 10.60
CA CYS A 29 -14.70 8.02 10.27
C CYS A 29 -14.73 6.75 11.13
N SER A 30 -14.58 5.58 10.48
CA SER A 30 -14.45 4.34 11.24
C SER A 30 -13.06 4.21 11.86
N ASP A 31 -12.99 3.69 13.08
CA ASP A 31 -11.75 3.24 13.70
C ASP A 31 -10.96 2.29 12.78
N ILE A 32 -9.63 2.29 12.94
CA ILE A 32 -8.75 1.39 12.17
C ILE A 32 -9.14 -0.07 12.43
N ASN A 33 -9.43 -0.78 11.35
CA ASN A 33 -9.60 -2.22 11.35
C ASN A 33 -8.26 -2.91 11.63
N GLU A 34 -8.16 -3.52 12.80
CA GLU A 34 -6.93 -4.18 13.26
C GLU A 34 -6.50 -5.34 12.35
N ALA A 35 -7.43 -6.09 11.75
CA ALA A 35 -7.08 -7.14 10.79
C ALA A 35 -6.46 -6.57 9.50
N SER A 36 -6.98 -5.44 9.03
CA SER A 36 -6.41 -4.69 7.90
C SER A 36 -4.99 -4.19 8.22
N LYS A 37 -4.77 -3.71 9.45
CA LYS A 37 -3.46 -3.27 9.93
C LYS A 37 -2.45 -4.42 10.02
N GLU A 38 -2.84 -5.58 10.55
CA GLU A 38 -1.99 -6.77 10.59
C GLU A 38 -1.59 -7.24 9.19
N ASP A 39 -2.53 -7.19 8.24
CA ASP A 39 -2.28 -7.53 6.84
C ASP A 39 -1.31 -6.55 6.17
N PHE A 40 -1.45 -5.25 6.45
CA PHE A 40 -0.50 -4.24 5.99
C PHE A 40 0.92 -4.52 6.50
N TRP A 41 1.09 -4.73 7.80
CA TRP A 41 2.40 -4.99 8.39
C TRP A 41 3.05 -6.24 7.84
N TRP A 42 2.29 -7.33 7.76
CA TRP A 42 2.75 -8.57 7.16
C TRP A 42 3.23 -8.35 5.72
N PHE A 43 2.49 -7.55 4.93
CA PHE A 43 2.81 -7.30 3.54
C PHE A 43 4.11 -6.52 3.38
N VAL A 44 4.29 -5.42 4.12
CA VAL A 44 5.52 -4.60 4.03
C VAL A 44 6.75 -5.33 4.56
N GLU A 45 6.61 -6.14 5.62
CA GLU A 45 7.69 -6.99 6.13
C GLU A 45 8.08 -8.07 5.12
N SER A 46 7.11 -8.61 4.38
CA SER A 46 7.35 -9.64 3.36
C SER A 46 8.01 -9.10 2.08
N MET A 47 8.06 -7.78 1.91
CA MET A 47 8.60 -7.11 0.73
C MET A 47 9.48 -5.91 1.09
N PRO A 48 10.66 -6.14 1.71
CA PRO A 48 11.55 -5.08 2.20
C PRO A 48 12.18 -4.21 1.10
N TRP A 49 12.03 -4.61 -0.16
CA TRP A 49 12.47 -3.88 -1.35
C TRP A 49 11.37 -3.00 -1.97
N VAL A 50 10.17 -2.95 -1.38
CA VAL A 50 9.12 -2.06 -1.87
C VAL A 50 9.38 -0.70 -1.24
N GLY A 51 9.46 0.33 -2.06
CA GLY A 51 9.61 1.71 -1.61
C GLY A 51 8.48 2.18 -0.69
N GLU A 52 8.64 3.37 -0.13
CA GLU A 52 7.64 3.97 0.75
C GLU A 52 6.31 4.20 0.01
N ALA A 53 5.22 3.78 0.64
CA ALA A 53 3.86 3.98 0.17
C ALA A 53 3.25 5.18 0.88
N GLU A 54 2.38 5.89 0.17
CA GLU A 54 1.41 6.76 0.83
C GLU A 54 0.35 5.89 1.51
N LEU A 55 0.18 6.02 2.83
CA LEU A 55 -0.77 5.25 3.61
C LEU A 55 -2.00 6.11 3.98
N VAL A 56 -3.18 5.57 3.69
CA VAL A 56 -4.48 6.23 3.85
C VAL A 56 -5.43 5.32 4.62
N LEU A 57 -6.24 5.90 5.51
CA LEU A 57 -7.37 5.24 6.15
C LEU A 57 -8.62 5.43 5.30
N MET A 58 -9.31 4.34 5.00
CA MET A 58 -10.57 4.35 4.26
C MET A 58 -11.75 4.49 5.22
N ASP A 59 -12.89 4.98 4.74
CA ASP A 59 -14.11 5.21 5.54
C ASP A 59 -14.62 3.95 6.27
N ASN A 60 -14.26 2.76 5.76
CA ASN A 60 -14.59 1.47 6.36
C ASN A 60 -13.56 0.96 7.37
N GLY A 61 -12.61 1.79 7.79
CA GLY A 61 -11.56 1.47 8.75
C GLY A 61 -10.37 0.71 8.16
N ASN A 62 -10.42 0.32 6.88
CA ASN A 62 -9.31 -0.42 6.26
C ASN A 62 -8.18 0.51 5.84
N LEU A 63 -6.95 0.03 5.93
CA LEU A 63 -5.78 0.72 5.41
C LEU A 63 -5.65 0.51 3.90
N ARG A 64 -5.22 1.55 3.21
CA ARG A 64 -4.84 1.53 1.80
C ARG A 64 -3.45 2.12 1.61
N ALA A 65 -2.55 1.31 1.05
CA ALA A 65 -1.22 1.73 0.64
C ALA A 65 -1.22 2.08 -0.86
N VAL A 66 -0.58 3.20 -1.21
CA VAL A 66 -0.48 3.68 -2.59
C VAL A 66 0.97 3.94 -2.95
N TRP A 67 1.45 3.26 -3.99
CA TRP A 67 2.75 3.48 -4.59
C TRP A 67 2.60 4.18 -5.94
N LYS A 68 3.35 5.25 -6.15
CA LYS A 68 3.35 6.02 -7.39
C LYS A 68 4.78 6.02 -7.95
N GLY A 69 4.93 5.51 -9.17
CA GLY A 69 6.19 5.56 -9.93
C GLY A 69 6.21 6.74 -10.89
N ASP A 70 7.41 7.23 -11.22
CA ASP A 70 7.61 8.37 -12.12
C ASP A 70 7.14 8.12 -13.56
N ASP A 71 7.05 6.86 -13.99
CA ASP A 71 6.59 6.43 -15.31
C ASP A 71 5.05 6.41 -15.46
N LYS A 72 4.33 7.01 -14.49
CA LYS A 72 2.88 6.95 -14.31
C LYS A 72 2.36 5.58 -13.89
N THR A 73 3.23 4.69 -13.42
CA THR A 73 2.80 3.47 -12.73
C THR A 73 2.18 3.84 -11.38
N HIS A 74 1.03 3.27 -11.07
CA HIS A 74 0.35 3.48 -9.80
C HIS A 74 -0.17 2.15 -9.29
N ILE A 75 0.11 1.83 -8.04
CA ILE A 75 -0.48 0.69 -7.33
C ILE A 75 -1.26 1.27 -6.16
N GLY A 76 -2.53 0.91 -6.06
CA GLY A 76 -3.27 1.03 -4.80
C GLY A 76 -3.58 -0.36 -4.30
N LEU A 77 -3.28 -0.63 -3.04
CA LEU A 77 -3.63 -1.86 -2.34
C LEU A 77 -4.40 -1.53 -1.06
N GLN A 78 -5.64 -1.97 -0.97
CA GLN A 78 -6.45 -1.88 0.24
C GLN A 78 -6.46 -3.24 0.93
N PHE A 79 -6.10 -3.28 2.21
CA PHE A 79 -6.03 -4.49 3.02
C PHE A 79 -7.40 -4.76 3.63
N LEU A 80 -7.97 -5.93 3.36
CA LEU A 80 -9.35 -6.24 3.73
C LEU A 80 -9.47 -6.98 5.06
N GLY A 81 -8.34 -7.47 5.61
CA GLY A 81 -8.33 -8.50 6.64
C GLY A 81 -8.31 -9.91 6.02
N ASP A 82 -8.14 -10.92 6.86
CA ASP A 82 -8.12 -12.33 6.47
C ASP A 82 -7.09 -12.66 5.36
N LYS A 83 -5.99 -11.91 5.29
CA LYS A 83 -4.94 -12.06 4.28
C LYS A 83 -5.45 -11.83 2.86
N LEU A 84 -6.45 -10.96 2.70
CA LEU A 84 -6.98 -10.51 1.41
C LEU A 84 -6.69 -9.04 1.17
N GLY A 85 -6.55 -8.67 -0.10
CA GLY A 85 -6.45 -7.27 -0.50
C GLY A 85 -7.11 -6.99 -1.82
N GLU A 86 -7.75 -5.82 -1.91
CA GLU A 86 -8.23 -5.25 -3.16
C GLU A 86 -7.12 -4.40 -3.78
N TYR A 87 -6.82 -4.63 -5.06
CA TYR A 87 -5.76 -3.94 -5.75
C TYR A 87 -6.25 -3.25 -7.02
N VAL A 88 -5.58 -2.14 -7.34
CA VAL A 88 -5.65 -1.48 -8.64
C VAL A 88 -4.24 -1.14 -9.08
N ILE A 89 -3.83 -1.63 -10.23
CA ILE A 89 -2.53 -1.38 -10.84
C ILE A 89 -2.74 -0.67 -12.17
N PHE A 90 -2.14 0.50 -12.30
CA PHE A 90 -1.98 1.21 -13.56
C PHE A 90 -0.53 1.07 -13.99
N LYS A 91 -0.28 0.56 -15.20
CA LYS A 91 1.06 0.53 -15.79
C LYS A 91 1.03 1.08 -17.20
N ARG A 92 1.95 1.99 -17.51
CA ARG A 92 2.12 2.50 -18.88
C ARG A 92 2.81 1.44 -19.73
N ARG A 93 2.30 1.17 -20.93
CA ARG A 93 2.98 0.26 -21.86
C ARG A 93 4.25 0.92 -22.42
N PRO A 94 5.39 0.20 -22.52
CA PRO A 94 6.57 0.69 -23.20
C PRO A 94 6.22 1.20 -24.60
N HIS A 95 6.78 2.36 -24.98
CA HIS A 95 6.59 2.98 -26.30
C HIS A 95 5.14 3.34 -26.67
N SER A 96 4.22 3.38 -25.70
CA SER A 96 2.83 3.77 -25.93
C SER A 96 2.38 4.91 -25.02
N LYS A 97 1.34 5.65 -25.44
CA LYS A 97 0.60 6.56 -24.56
C LYS A 97 -0.52 5.84 -23.78
N GLN A 98 -0.76 4.56 -24.07
CA GLN A 98 -1.79 3.76 -23.40
C GLN A 98 -1.34 3.32 -22.01
N VAL A 99 -2.24 3.48 -21.05
CA VAL A 99 -2.12 2.96 -19.68
C VAL A 99 -2.98 1.71 -19.59
N SER A 100 -2.39 0.59 -19.17
CA SER A 100 -3.14 -0.62 -18.82
C SER A 100 -3.58 -0.49 -17.37
N ARG A 101 -4.83 -0.87 -17.10
CA ARG A 101 -5.40 -0.93 -15.74
C ARG A 101 -5.78 -2.37 -15.46
N VAL A 102 -5.34 -2.89 -14.32
CA VAL A 102 -5.74 -4.18 -13.79
C VAL A 102 -6.26 -3.94 -12.37
N ALA A 103 -7.39 -4.56 -12.03
CA ALA A 103 -7.96 -4.45 -10.69
C ALA A 103 -8.59 -5.79 -10.30
N GLY A 104 -8.63 -6.06 -9.00
CA GLY A 104 -9.22 -7.30 -8.48
C GLY A 104 -9.04 -7.43 -6.97
N ILE A 105 -9.40 -8.60 -6.46
CA ILE A 105 -9.16 -9.02 -5.08
C ILE A 105 -8.34 -10.30 -5.15
N ASP A 106 -7.31 -10.41 -4.31
CA ASP A 106 -6.47 -11.60 -4.21
C ASP A 106 -5.95 -11.74 -2.77
N THR A 107 -5.40 -12.90 -2.47
CA THR A 107 -4.61 -13.15 -1.26
C THR A 107 -3.36 -12.27 -1.24
N LEU A 108 -2.83 -11.94 -0.05
CA LEU A 108 -1.58 -11.15 0.04
C LEU A 108 -0.40 -11.84 -0.67
N GLU A 109 -0.34 -13.17 -0.68
CA GLU A 109 0.64 -13.94 -1.46
C GLU A 109 0.41 -13.81 -2.97
N GLY A 110 -0.84 -13.83 -3.42
CA GLY A 110 -1.20 -13.56 -4.83
C GLY A 110 -0.82 -12.15 -5.24
N LEU A 111 -1.09 -11.16 -4.39
CA LEU A 111 -0.73 -9.76 -4.59
C LEU A 111 0.78 -9.55 -4.72
N LYS A 112 1.60 -10.21 -3.89
CA LYS A 112 3.06 -10.21 -4.03
C LYS A 112 3.48 -10.66 -5.43
N LYS A 113 2.89 -11.76 -5.93
CA LYS A 113 3.16 -12.26 -7.29
C LYS A 113 2.76 -11.24 -8.35
N GLN A 114 1.61 -10.57 -8.19
CA GLN A 114 1.19 -9.50 -9.10
C GLN A 114 2.21 -8.36 -9.10
N VAL A 115 2.56 -7.82 -7.92
CA VAL A 115 3.54 -6.72 -7.80
C VAL A 115 4.87 -7.08 -8.45
N CYS A 116 5.39 -8.28 -8.22
CA CYS A 116 6.60 -8.77 -8.88
C CYS A 116 6.43 -8.91 -10.40
N ALA A 117 5.30 -9.45 -10.88
CA ALA A 117 5.04 -9.64 -12.30
C ALA A 117 4.91 -8.33 -13.08
N PHE A 118 4.42 -7.27 -12.42
CA PHE A 118 4.34 -5.95 -13.02
C PHE A 118 5.68 -5.21 -13.03
N ASP A 119 6.79 -5.80 -12.56
CA ASP A 119 8.15 -5.22 -12.58
C ASP A 119 8.11 -3.72 -12.30
N ILE A 120 7.50 -3.39 -11.17
CA ILE A 120 7.22 -2.00 -10.81
C ILE A 120 8.51 -1.50 -10.18
N PRO A 121 9.22 -0.54 -10.83
CA PRO A 121 10.42 0.04 -10.25
C PRO A 121 9.97 0.87 -9.06
N LEU A 122 10.04 0.27 -7.86
CA LEU A 122 9.61 0.92 -6.62
C LEU A 122 10.69 1.85 -6.05
N PHE A 123 11.69 2.21 -6.86
CA PHE A 123 12.73 3.17 -6.51
C PHE A 123 13.10 4.01 -7.73
N GLU A 124 12.76 5.29 -7.70
CA GLU A 124 13.77 6.34 -7.82
C GLU A 124 13.45 7.39 -6.75
N SER A 125 14.39 7.57 -5.81
CA SER A 125 14.34 8.67 -4.85
C SER A 125 14.41 9.99 -5.62
N ARG A 126 13.45 10.88 -5.40
CA ARG A 126 13.70 12.30 -5.65
C ARG A 126 14.68 12.87 -4.62
#